data_AF-A0A9D8J9E3-F1
#
_entry.id   AF-A0A9D8J9E3-F1
#
_cell.length_a   1.000
_cell.length_b   1.000
_cell.length_c   1.000
_cell.angle_alpha   90.00
_cell.angle_beta   90.00
_cell.angle_gamma   90.00
#
_symmetry.space_group_name_H-M   'P 1'
#
loop_
_entity.id
_entity.type
_entity.pdbx_description
1 polymer ?
#
loop_
_entity_poly.entity_id
_entity_poly.type
_entity_poly.pdbx_seq_one_letter_code
_entity_poly.pdbx_strand_id
1 'polypeptide(L)'
;MANVDEPAHDMPFRLRALADCGGCAAKSPPELVSLLIETAAATGLTNRNALVGLQPADDAVVYPLNEERALVASIDFFPPVVDDPNDYGTIAAANAVSDIYAMGADVVIALTVCGFPSVVPNSVVAEVNRAAAALVAACGG
;
A
#
# COMPACT_ATOMS: atom_id res chain seq x y z
N MET A 1 -37.37 -10.64 -6.07
CA MET A 1 -36.53 -11.85 -5.99
C MET A 1 -35.57 -11.80 -7.16
N ALA A 2 -34.39 -11.22 -6.95
CA ALA A 2 -33.31 -11.27 -7.94
C ALA A 2 -32.65 -12.65 -7.82
N ASN A 3 -32.46 -13.31 -8.95
CA ASN A 3 -31.85 -14.64 -9.04
C ASN A 3 -30.44 -14.61 -8.47
N VAL A 4 -30.18 -15.47 -7.48
CA VAL A 4 -28.87 -15.66 -6.81
C VAL A 4 -28.02 -16.70 -7.54
N ASP A 5 -28.49 -17.24 -8.66
CA ASP A 5 -27.81 -18.27 -9.44
C ASP A 5 -27.21 -17.71 -10.75
N GLU A 6 -26.38 -16.67 -10.65
CA GLU A 6 -25.33 -16.50 -11.65
C GLU A 6 -24.24 -17.54 -11.37
N PRO A 7 -23.81 -18.32 -12.36
CA PRO A 7 -22.78 -19.33 -12.15
C PRO A 7 -21.52 -18.62 -11.67
N ALA A 8 -21.04 -18.98 -10.48
CA ALA A 8 -19.73 -18.58 -10.01
C ALA A 8 -18.74 -18.85 -11.13
N HIS A 9 -18.18 -17.77 -11.70
CA HIS A 9 -17.04 -17.85 -12.59
C HIS A 9 -16.05 -18.81 -11.94
N ASP A 10 -15.62 -19.86 -12.65
CA ASP A 10 -14.72 -20.89 -12.14
C ASP A 10 -13.46 -20.20 -11.58
N MET A 11 -13.44 -19.91 -10.27
CA MET A 11 -12.61 -18.82 -9.75
C MET A 11 -11.13 -19.21 -9.82
N PRO A 12 -10.33 -18.53 -10.66
CA PRO A 12 -8.92 -18.82 -10.80
C PRO A 12 -8.21 -18.36 -9.53
N PHE A 13 -7.64 -19.29 -8.76
CA PHE A 13 -6.71 -19.02 -7.64
C PHE A 13 -7.18 -18.01 -6.58
N ARG A 14 -7.67 -18.48 -5.42
CA ARG A 14 -8.17 -17.63 -4.32
C ARG A 14 -7.04 -16.94 -3.55
N LEU A 15 -6.92 -15.62 -3.67
CA LEU A 15 -5.84 -14.87 -3.04
C LEU A 15 -5.86 -14.88 -1.50
N ARG A 16 -7.03 -14.87 -0.84
CA ARG A 16 -7.08 -14.89 0.63
C ARG A 16 -6.55 -16.19 1.24
N ALA A 17 -6.49 -17.27 0.46
CA ALA A 17 -5.89 -18.52 0.92
C ALA A 17 -4.38 -18.41 1.20
N LEU A 18 -3.74 -17.30 0.79
CA LEU A 18 -2.33 -16.99 1.06
C LEU A 18 -2.09 -16.23 2.36
N ALA A 19 -3.15 -15.74 3.02
CA ALA A 19 -3.05 -14.83 4.14
C ALA A 19 -3.56 -15.48 5.43
N ASP A 20 -2.68 -15.60 6.43
CA ASP A 20 -3.06 -16.05 7.78
C ASP A 20 -3.78 -14.94 8.58
N CYS A 21 -3.58 -13.68 8.19
CA CYS A 21 -4.27 -12.51 8.73
C CYS A 21 -4.45 -11.44 7.65
N GLY A 22 -5.41 -10.51 7.85
CA GLY A 22 -5.67 -9.40 6.92
C GLY A 22 -6.10 -8.13 7.65
N GLY A 23 -6.04 -7.00 6.95
CA GLY A 23 -6.41 -5.68 7.50
C GLY A 23 -5.53 -5.25 8.67
N CYS A 24 -6.13 -4.62 9.69
CA CYS A 24 -5.40 -4.13 10.87
C CYS A 24 -4.61 -5.23 11.61
N ALA A 25 -5.02 -6.50 11.50
CA ALA A 25 -4.30 -7.62 12.13
C ALA A 25 -2.95 -7.92 11.47
N ALA A 26 -2.66 -7.36 10.29
CA ALA A 26 -1.36 -7.44 9.64
C ALA A 26 -0.41 -6.30 10.05
N LYS A 27 -0.91 -5.26 10.75
CA LYS A 27 -0.07 -4.14 11.21
C LYS A 27 0.71 -4.54 12.47
N SER A 28 1.96 -4.08 12.53
CA SER A 28 2.79 -4.27 13.72
C SER A 28 2.25 -3.46 14.91
N PRO A 29 2.42 -3.95 16.15
CA PRO A 29 1.99 -3.21 17.32
C PRO A 29 2.81 -1.91 17.49
N PRO A 30 2.25 -0.84 18.09
CA PRO A 30 2.91 0.46 18.22
C PRO A 30 4.28 0.41 18.93
N GLU A 31 4.45 -0.54 19.86
CA GLU A 31 5.68 -0.74 20.61
C GLU A 31 6.82 -1.22 19.70
N LEU A 32 6.52 -2.09 18.74
CA LEU A 32 7.52 -2.55 17.76
C LEU A 32 7.90 -1.41 16.81
N VAL A 33 6.93 -0.60 16.38
CA VAL A 33 7.21 0.58 15.52
C VAL A 33 8.12 1.57 16.25
N SER A 34 7.84 1.85 17.52
CA SER A 34 8.69 2.70 18.36
C SER A 34 10.12 2.17 18.46
N LEU A 35 10.28 0.87 18.71
CA LEU A 35 11.59 0.21 18.74
C LEU A 35 12.34 0.33 17.40
N LEU A 36 11.65 0.18 16.27
CA LEU A 36 12.25 0.34 14.94
C LEU A 36 12.74 1.77 14.70
N ILE A 37 11.96 2.78 15.13
CA ILE A 37 12.36 4.19 15.05
C ILE A 37 13.59 4.46 15.92
N GLU A 38 13.59 3.98 17.17
CA GLU A 38 14.71 4.15 18.10
C GLU A 38 16.00 3.50 17.60
N THR A 39 15.91 2.26 17.11
CA THR A 39 17.08 1.53 16.57
C THR A 39 17.61 2.18 15.29
N ALA A 40 16.74 2.69 14.42
CA ALA A 40 17.15 3.48 13.26
C ALA A 40 17.85 4.78 13.70
N ALA A 41 17.28 5.53 14.64
CA ALA A 41 17.87 6.76 15.16
C ALA A 41 19.26 6.53 15.80
N ALA A 42 19.45 5.39 16.49
CA ALA A 42 20.72 5.00 17.08
C ALA A 42 21.86 4.81 16.05
N THR A 43 21.53 4.55 14.78
CA THR A 43 22.52 4.50 13.68
C THR A 43 22.95 5.88 13.19
N GLY A 44 22.35 6.95 13.71
CA GLY A 44 22.52 8.32 13.22
C GLY A 44 21.58 8.68 12.08
N LEU A 45 20.62 7.80 11.73
CA LEU A 45 19.56 8.10 10.76
C LEU A 45 18.66 9.18 11.33
N THR A 46 19.00 10.43 11.05
CA THR A 46 18.26 11.61 11.44
C THR A 46 17.96 12.40 10.17
N ASN A 47 16.68 12.56 9.83
CA ASN A 47 16.30 13.31 8.64
C ASN A 47 16.10 14.79 9.01
N ARG A 48 17.21 15.53 9.11
CA ARG A 48 17.21 16.93 9.58
C ARG A 48 16.42 17.90 8.70
N ASN A 49 16.16 17.53 7.45
CA ASN A 49 15.47 18.40 6.48
C ASN A 49 14.01 18.01 6.26
N ALA A 50 13.54 16.88 6.77
CA ALA A 50 12.13 16.51 6.62
C ALA A 50 11.23 17.43 7.48
N LEU A 51 10.15 17.91 6.89
CA LEU A 51 9.12 18.68 7.59
C LEU A 51 8.27 17.76 8.47
N VAL A 52 8.01 16.55 7.98
CA VAL A 52 7.37 15.44 8.70
C VAL A 52 8.21 14.20 8.45
N GLY A 53 8.56 13.46 9.51
CA GLY A 53 9.53 12.38 9.44
C GLY A 53 9.34 11.35 10.55
N LEU A 54 10.43 10.97 11.21
CA LEU A 54 10.39 9.91 12.23
C LEU A 54 9.91 10.40 13.61
N GLN A 55 9.86 11.71 13.85
CA GLN A 55 9.44 12.29 15.12
C GLN A 55 8.74 13.65 14.93
N PRO A 56 7.42 13.75 15.15
CA PRO A 56 6.48 12.64 15.32
C PRO A 56 6.36 11.81 14.02
N ALA A 57 6.13 10.51 14.17
CA ALA A 57 5.77 9.65 13.03
C ALA A 57 4.33 9.96 12.61
N ASP A 58 4.11 10.05 11.31
CA ASP A 58 2.82 10.37 10.67
C ASP A 58 2.60 9.43 9.47
N ASP A 59 1.44 9.51 8.82
CA ASP A 59 1.04 8.62 7.73
C ASP A 59 1.92 8.76 6.46
N ALA A 60 2.75 9.81 6.37
CA ALA A 60 3.69 10.01 5.27
C ALA A 60 4.92 10.83 5.69
N VAL A 61 5.99 10.76 4.88
CA VAL A 61 7.14 11.66 4.97
C VAL A 61 6.90 12.87 4.09
N VAL A 62 7.15 14.07 4.63
CA VAL A 62 7.13 15.32 3.87
C VAL A 62 8.55 15.89 3.80
N TYR A 63 9.10 15.94 2.59
CA TYR A 63 10.47 16.38 2.33
C TYR A 63 10.49 17.64 1.46
N PRO A 64 11.05 18.77 1.92
CA PRO A 64 11.09 20.00 1.14
C PRO A 64 12.09 19.86 -0.01
N LEU A 65 11.65 20.22 -1.22
CA LEU A 65 12.50 20.27 -2.41
C LEU A 65 13.08 21.68 -2.61
N ASN A 66 12.30 22.71 -2.26
CA ASN A 66 12.68 24.12 -2.26
C ASN A 66 11.70 24.90 -1.36
N GLU A 67 11.73 26.24 -1.43
CA GLU A 67 10.90 27.14 -0.63
C GLU A 67 9.38 27.02 -0.91
N GLU A 68 8.99 26.50 -2.08
CA GLU A 68 7.59 26.45 -2.54
C GLU A 68 7.03 25.03 -2.69
N ARG A 69 7.89 24.00 -2.73
CA ARG A 69 7.48 22.62 -3.04
C ARG A 69 8.08 21.62 -2.06
N ALA A 70 7.27 20.64 -1.69
CA ALA A 70 7.68 19.46 -0.95
C ALA A 70 7.23 18.18 -1.65
N LEU A 71 7.98 17.11 -1.46
CA LEU A 71 7.62 15.75 -1.83
C LEU A 71 6.93 15.10 -0.63
N VAL A 72 5.72 14.58 -0.85
CA VAL A 72 5.04 13.69 0.08
C VAL A 72 5.27 12.26 -0.38
N ALA A 73 5.75 11.39 0.49
CA ALA A 73 6.00 9.99 0.19
C ALA A 73 5.42 9.10 1.30
N SER A 74 4.58 8.14 0.89
CA SER A 74 4.11 7.04 1.73
C SER A 74 4.37 5.71 1.03
N ILE A 75 4.39 4.63 1.80
CA ILE A 75 4.44 3.26 1.32
C ILE A 75 3.53 2.41 2.20
N ASP A 76 2.58 1.72 1.58
CA ASP A 76 1.74 0.73 2.27
C ASP A 76 1.61 -0.53 1.42
N PHE A 77 1.57 -1.68 2.08
CA PHE A 77 1.32 -2.99 1.51
C PHE A 77 0.75 -3.90 2.60
N PHE A 78 -0.14 -4.81 2.21
CA PHE A 78 -0.77 -5.75 3.14
C PHE A 78 -1.10 -7.06 2.43
N PRO A 79 -1.31 -8.17 3.14
CA PRO A 79 -1.73 -9.44 2.54
C PRO A 79 -3.13 -9.34 1.88
N PRO A 80 -3.47 -10.22 0.93
CA PRO A 80 -4.78 -10.18 0.28
C PRO A 80 -5.98 -10.23 1.23
N VAL A 81 -6.89 -9.26 1.10
CA VAL A 81 -8.13 -9.15 1.89
C VAL A 81 -9.38 -9.63 1.16
N VAL A 82 -9.28 -9.83 -0.16
CA VAL A 82 -10.32 -10.34 -1.06
C VAL A 82 -9.73 -11.42 -1.97
N ASP A 83 -10.58 -12.29 -2.52
CA ASP A 83 -10.12 -13.41 -3.36
C ASP A 83 -9.81 -12.98 -4.79
N ASP A 84 -10.55 -12.00 -5.30
CA ASP A 84 -10.45 -11.53 -6.67
C ASP A 84 -9.17 -10.67 -6.87
N PRO A 85 -8.33 -11.00 -7.87
CA PRO A 85 -7.10 -10.26 -8.13
C PRO A 85 -7.30 -8.81 -8.55
N ASN A 86 -8.37 -8.53 -9.31
CA ASN A 86 -8.67 -7.18 -9.76
C ASN A 86 -9.05 -6.30 -8.56
N ASP A 87 -10.03 -6.76 -7.78
CA ASP A 87 -10.48 -6.07 -6.57
C ASP A 87 -9.32 -5.85 -5.61
N TYR A 88 -8.49 -6.87 -5.38
CA TYR A 88 -7.35 -6.75 -4.49
C TYR A 88 -6.35 -5.67 -4.95
N GLY A 89 -6.00 -5.65 -6.24
CA GLY A 89 -5.10 -4.65 -6.80
C GLY A 89 -5.65 -3.23 -6.67
N THR A 90 -6.94 -3.05 -6.96
CA THR A 90 -7.63 -1.75 -6.80
C THR A 90 -7.67 -1.31 -5.33
N ILE A 91 -8.01 -2.20 -4.40
CA ILE A 91 -8.06 -1.89 -2.97
C ILE A 91 -6.66 -1.54 -2.43
N ALA A 92 -5.63 -2.31 -2.82
CA ALA A 92 -4.26 -2.07 -2.39
C ALA A 92 -3.74 -0.71 -2.87
N ALA A 93 -3.97 -0.37 -4.14
CA ALA A 93 -3.60 0.93 -4.68
C ALA A 93 -4.38 2.08 -4.02
N ALA A 94 -5.67 1.90 -3.73
CA ALA A 94 -6.49 2.94 -3.11
C ALA A 94 -6.02 3.27 -1.71
N ASN A 95 -5.66 2.25 -0.94
CA ASN A 95 -5.07 2.41 0.38
C ASN A 95 -3.70 3.10 0.33
N ALA A 96 -2.83 2.72 -0.61
CA ALA A 96 -1.52 3.38 -0.73
C ALA A 96 -1.63 4.86 -1.15
N VAL A 97 -2.60 5.18 -2.02
CA VAL A 97 -2.82 6.56 -2.47
C VAL A 97 -3.54 7.42 -1.42
N SER A 98 -4.31 6.81 -0.50
CA SER A 98 -5.09 7.59 0.48
C SER A 98 -4.23 8.44 1.41
N ASP A 99 -3.02 7.99 1.75
CA ASP A 99 -2.10 8.75 2.61
C ASP A 99 -1.64 10.05 1.92
N ILE A 100 -1.42 10.00 0.60
CA ILE A 100 -1.02 11.17 -0.18
C ILE A 100 -2.15 12.22 -0.18
N TYR A 101 -3.39 11.78 -0.38
CA TYR A 101 -4.55 12.67 -0.33
C TYR A 101 -4.86 13.16 1.09
N ALA A 102 -4.63 12.34 2.12
CA ALA A 102 -4.79 12.75 3.51
C ALA A 102 -3.83 13.90 3.89
N MET A 103 -2.65 13.93 3.27
CA MET A 103 -1.68 15.03 3.39
C MET A 103 -1.99 16.23 2.48
N GLY A 104 -3.07 16.19 1.70
CA GLY A 104 -3.47 17.25 0.78
C GLY A 104 -2.56 17.41 -0.43
N ALA A 105 -1.84 16.34 -0.81
CA ALA A 105 -0.92 16.34 -1.94
C ALA A 105 -1.50 15.63 -3.17
N ASP A 106 -0.92 15.93 -4.34
CA ASP A 106 -1.23 15.26 -5.60
C ASP A 106 -0.29 14.06 -5.82
N VAL A 107 -0.83 12.98 -6.38
CA VAL A 107 -0.03 11.82 -6.80
C VAL A 107 0.75 12.20 -8.07
N VAL A 108 2.08 12.08 -8.03
CA VAL A 108 2.97 12.43 -9.15
C VAL A 108 3.86 11.28 -9.60
N ILE A 109 4.14 10.34 -8.70
CA ILE A 109 4.93 9.12 -8.95
C ILE A 109 4.38 7.99 -8.08
N ALA A 110 4.51 6.76 -8.57
CA ALA A 110 4.19 5.55 -7.81
C ALA A 110 5.26 4.47 -8.01
N LEU A 111 5.51 3.70 -6.95
CA LEU A 111 6.35 2.50 -6.98
C LEU A 111 5.52 1.32 -6.51
N THR A 112 5.39 0.30 -7.36
CA THR A 112 4.71 -0.94 -6.97
C THR A 112 5.65 -1.85 -6.20
N VAL A 113 5.24 -2.25 -4.99
CA VAL A 113 5.92 -3.24 -4.16
C VAL A 113 5.08 -4.52 -4.15
N CYS A 114 5.66 -5.65 -4.56
CA CYS A 114 4.96 -6.93 -4.64
C CYS A 114 5.81 -8.05 -4.02
N GLY A 115 5.20 -8.81 -3.12
CA GLY A 115 5.76 -10.05 -2.57
C GLY A 115 4.75 -11.18 -2.71
N PHE A 116 4.87 -11.96 -3.78
CA PHE A 116 4.02 -13.14 -4.01
C PHE A 116 4.86 -14.43 -3.90
N PRO A 117 4.35 -15.48 -3.24
CA PRO A 117 5.02 -16.78 -3.23
C PRO A 117 5.00 -17.39 -4.64
N SER A 118 5.98 -18.24 -4.95
CA SER A 118 6.15 -18.84 -6.29
C SER A 118 4.98 -19.73 -6.74
N VAL A 119 4.10 -20.12 -5.83
CA VAL A 119 2.86 -20.87 -6.13
C VAL A 119 1.80 -20.02 -6.83
N VAL A 120 1.91 -18.68 -6.76
CA VAL A 120 0.95 -17.78 -7.41
C VAL A 120 1.24 -17.71 -8.90
N PRO A 121 0.26 -17.98 -9.77
CA PRO A 121 0.45 -17.85 -11.21
C PRO A 121 0.79 -16.41 -11.62
N ASN A 122 1.74 -16.23 -12.53
CA ASN A 122 2.12 -14.91 -13.04
C ASN A 122 0.95 -14.13 -13.66
N SER A 123 -0.05 -14.83 -14.21
CA SER A 123 -1.26 -14.20 -14.75
C SER A 123 -2.08 -13.49 -13.66
N VAL A 124 -2.15 -14.08 -12.47
CA VAL A 124 -2.83 -13.51 -11.29
C VAL A 124 -2.06 -12.28 -10.81
N VAL A 125 -0.73 -12.39 -10.66
CA VAL A 125 0.11 -11.24 -10.26
C VAL A 125 -0.01 -10.10 -11.27
N ALA A 126 -0.02 -10.39 -12.57
CA ALA A 126 -0.19 -9.39 -13.61
C ALA A 126 -1.57 -8.71 -13.57
N GLU A 127 -2.61 -9.44 -13.14
CA GLU A 127 -3.95 -8.88 -12.97
C GLU A 127 -4.05 -7.93 -11.79
N VAL A 128 -3.50 -8.31 -10.62
CA VAL A 128 -3.36 -7.41 -9.46
C VAL A 128 -2.62 -6.13 -9.87
N ASN A 129 -1.47 -6.28 -10.54
CA ASN A 129 -0.67 -5.13 -10.95
C ASN A 129 -1.41 -4.23 -11.96
N ARG A 130 -2.16 -4.79 -12.91
CA ARG A 130 -2.96 -4.00 -13.86
C ARG A 130 -4.04 -3.19 -13.15
N ALA A 131 -4.76 -3.81 -12.22
CA ALA A 131 -5.81 -3.13 -11.48
C ALA A 131 -5.25 -2.00 -10.59
N ALA A 132 -4.14 -2.26 -9.91
CA ALA A 132 -3.42 -1.25 -9.13
C ALA A 132 -2.93 -0.08 -9.99
N ALA A 133 -2.25 -0.37 -11.10
CA ALA A 133 -1.73 0.64 -12.02
C ALA A 133 -2.84 1.48 -12.66
N ALA A 134 -3.99 0.86 -13.00
CA ALA A 134 -5.13 1.58 -13.55
C ALA A 134 -5.72 2.59 -12.54
N LEU A 135 -5.82 2.22 -11.27
CA LEU A 135 -6.28 3.15 -10.23
C LEU A 135 -5.28 4.31 -10.04
N VAL A 136 -4.00 3.99 -9.91
CA VAL A 136 -2.93 4.97 -9.72
C VAL A 136 -2.90 5.98 -10.89
N ALA A 137 -3.04 5.50 -12.13
CA ALA A 137 -3.16 6.35 -13.31
C ALA A 137 -4.41 7.26 -13.26
N ALA A 138 -5.53 6.79 -12.72
CA ALA A 138 -6.73 7.60 -12.53
C ALA A 138 -6.58 8.66 -11.42
N CYS A 139 -5.62 8.48 -10.51
CA CYS A 139 -5.32 9.37 -9.40
C CYS A 139 -4.28 10.46 -9.70
N GLY A 140 -3.69 10.45 -10.90
CA GLY A 140 -2.76 11.50 -11.36
C GLY A 140 -1.32 11.05 -11.59
N GLY A 141 -0.98 9.78 -11.35
CA GLY A 141 0.36 9.27 -11.67
C GLY A 141 0.61 7.83 -11.29
#